data_AF-A0A4Q7UU25-F1
#
_entry.id   AF-A0A4Q7UU25-F1
#
_cell.length_a   1.000
_cell.length_b   1.000
_cell.length_c   1.000
_cell.angle_alpha   90.00
_cell.angle_beta   90.00
_cell.angle_gamma   90.00
#
_symmetry.space_group_name_H-M   'P 1'
#
loop_
_entity.id
_entity.type
_entity.pdbx_description
1 polymer ?
#
loop_
_entity_poly.entity_id
_entity_poly.type
_entity_poly.pdbx_seq_one_letter_code
_entity_poly.pdbx_strand_id
1 'polypeptide(L)' 'MPGLFSKISQFLKSPQGRKVTDQAKRYASDPKNREKIQGMLRKRGGGGGAPRH' A
#
# COMPACT_ATOMS: atom_id res chain seq x y z
N MET A 1 8.00 4.07 30.15
CA MET A 1 6.95 3.39 29.35
C MET A 1 7.40 3.38 27.89
N PRO A 2 7.64 2.22 27.26
CA PRO A 2 7.93 2.19 25.83
C PRO A 2 6.75 2.81 25.08
N GLY A 3 7.01 3.88 24.33
CA GLY A 3 5.98 4.58 23.56
C GLY A 3 5.40 3.71 22.44
N LEU A 4 4.25 4.13 21.88
CA LEU A 4 3.58 3.46 20.76
C LEU A 4 4.56 3.11 19.62
N PHE A 5 5.53 4.00 19.37
CA PHE A 5 6.61 3.82 18.40
C PHE A 5 7.50 2.60 18.66
N SER A 6 7.89 2.36 19.92
CA SER A 6 8.71 1.19 20.27
C SER A 6 7.95 -0.10 20.00
N LYS A 7 6.63 -0.12 20.27
CA LYS A 7 5.76 -1.27 20.05
C LYS A 7 5.57 -1.56 18.55
N ILE A 8 5.44 -0.52 17.72
CA ILE A 8 5.41 -0.64 16.27
C ILE A 8 6.76 -1.14 15.74
N SER A 9 7.87 -0.58 16.20
CA SER A 9 9.22 -1.03 15.79
C SER A 9 9.48 -2.49 16.18
N GLN A 10 9.04 -2.90 17.36
CA GLN A 10 9.14 -4.27 17.84
C GLN A 10 8.21 -5.23 17.06
N PHE A 11 7.01 -4.76 16.70
CA PHE A 11 6.11 -5.49 15.80
C PHE A 11 6.73 -5.69 14.42
N LEU A 12 7.30 -4.64 13.80
CA LEU A 12 7.99 -4.73 12.51
C LEU A 12 9.19 -5.69 12.56
N LYS A 13 9.88 -5.78 13.71
CA LYS A 13 10.99 -6.73 13.93
C LYS A 13 10.53 -8.17 14.21
N SER A 14 9.27 -8.38 14.55
CA SER A 14 8.71 -9.71 14.84
C SER A 14 8.52 -10.54 13.56
N PRO A 15 8.42 -11.88 13.67
CA PRO A 15 8.10 -12.75 12.53
C PRO A 15 6.77 -12.39 11.86
N GLN A 16 5.80 -11.91 12.63
CA GLN A 16 4.49 -11.48 12.14
C GLN A 16 4.59 -10.17 11.35
N GLY A 17 5.33 -9.18 11.85
CA GLY A 17 5.55 -7.92 11.14
C GLY A 17 6.37 -8.08 9.87
N ARG A 18 7.36 -8.98 9.86
CA ARG A 18 8.10 -9.34 8.64
C ARG A 18 7.17 -9.90 7.57
N LYS A 19 6.28 -10.84 7.91
CA LYS A 19 5.30 -11.38 6.95
C LYS A 19 4.41 -10.30 6.35
N VAL A 20 3.92 -9.37 7.19
CA VAL A 20 3.09 -8.24 6.72
C VAL A 20 3.88 -7.31 5.80
N THR A 21 5.13 -6.98 6.16
CA THR A 21 5.99 -6.13 5.33
C THR A 21 6.43 -6.81 4.05
N ASP A 22 6.70 -8.12 4.05
CA ASP A 22 7.02 -8.89 2.85
C ASP A 22 5.81 -9.01 1.92
N GLN A 23 4.62 -9.24 2.48
CA GLN A 23 3.38 -9.24 1.71
C GLN A 23 3.15 -7.87 1.08
N ALA A 24 3.29 -6.79 1.86
CA ALA A 24 3.18 -5.42 1.36
C ALA A 24 4.22 -5.11 0.26
N LYS A 25 5.48 -5.54 0.44
CA LYS A 25 6.53 -5.41 -0.58
C LYS A 25 6.15 -6.16 -1.85
N ARG A 26 5.69 -7.42 -1.77
CA ARG A 26 5.24 -8.19 -2.93
C ARG A 26 4.10 -7.51 -3.65
N TYR A 27 3.09 -7.02 -2.92
CA TYR A 27 1.97 -6.28 -3.50
C TYR A 27 2.40 -4.96 -4.15
N ALA A 28 3.43 -4.30 -3.63
CA ALA A 28 3.99 -3.06 -4.19
C ALA A 28 4.94 -3.32 -5.37
N SER A 29 5.67 -4.42 -5.36
CA SER A 29 6.59 -4.85 -6.41
C SER A 29 5.86 -5.46 -7.62
N ASP A 30 4.58 -5.80 -7.49
CA ASP A 30 3.81 -6.38 -8.58
C ASP A 30 3.28 -5.29 -9.53
N PRO A 31 3.82 -5.19 -10.77
CA PRO A 31 3.40 -4.17 -11.72
C PRO A 31 1.92 -4.31 -12.11
N LYS A 32 1.40 -5.55 -12.13
CA LYS A 32 0.01 -5.85 -12.48
C LYS A 32 -0.97 -5.26 -11.47
N ASN A 33 -0.57 -5.22 -10.20
CA ASN A 33 -1.37 -4.60 -9.15
C ASN A 33 -1.31 -3.07 -9.27
N ARG A 34 -0.18 -2.51 -9.70
CA ARG A 34 0.00 -1.09 -9.95
C ARG A 34 -0.91 -0.57 -11.08
N GLU A 35 -1.01 -1.29 -12.19
CA GLU A 35 -1.91 -0.96 -13.30
C GLU A 35 -3.38 -1.02 -12.88
N LYS A 36 -3.76 -2.06 -12.12
CA LYS A 36 -5.12 -2.22 -11.59
C LYS A 36 -5.47 -1.09 -10.61
N ILE A 37 -4.54 -0.74 -9.73
CA ILE A 37 -4.69 0.38 -8.79
C ILE A 37 -4.77 1.70 -9.55
N GLN A 38 -3.91 1.96 -10.53
CA GLN A 38 -4.00 3.16 -11.37
C GLN A 38 -5.32 3.25 -12.12
N GLY A 39 -5.81 2.16 -12.72
CA GLY A 39 -7.10 2.12 -13.38
C GLY A 39 -8.26 2.40 -12.43
N MET A 40 -8.22 1.84 -11.21
CA MET A 40 -9.21 2.10 -10.16
C MET A 40 -9.12 3.53 -9.61
N LEU A 41 -7.92 4.08 -9.42
CA LEU A 41 -7.71 5.47 -9.03
C LEU A 41 -8.16 6.44 -10.12
N ARG A 42 -7.95 6.12 -11.40
CA ARG A 42 -8.50 6.88 -12.54
C ARG A 42 -10.02 6.85 -12.53
N LYS A 43 -10.61 5.67 -12.25
CA LYS A 43 -12.07 5.50 -12.19
C LYS A 43 -12.70 6.14 -10.95
N ARG A 44 -11.99 6.18 -9.83
CA ARG A 44 -12.45 6.74 -8.54
C ARG A 44 -12.11 8.22 -8.37
N GLY A 45 -11.00 8.68 -8.93
CA GLY A 45 -10.57 10.09 -9.01
C GLY A 45 -11.09 10.81 -10.26
N GLY A 46 -11.81 10.11 -11.15
CA GLY A 46 -12.38 10.63 -12.39
C GLY A 46 -13.61 11.52 -12.23
N GLY A 47 -13.81 12.14 -11.06
CA GLY A 47 -14.76 13.24 -10.86
C GLY A 47 -14.20 14.62 -11.19
N GLY A 48 -12.99 14.72 -11.75
CA GLY A 48 -12.30 15.99 -11.98
C GLY A 48 -11.83 16.27 -13.42
N GLY A 49 -12.29 15.52 -14.42
CA GLY A 49 -11.85 15.80 -15.80
C GLY A 49 -12.41 14.86 -16.86
N ALA A 50 -13.64 15.10 -17.27
CA ALA A 50 -14.00 15.01 -18.69
C ALA A 50 -14.00 16.47 -19.23
N PRO A 51 -13.76 16.77 -20.53
CA PRO A 51 -14.07 15.91 -21.69
C PRO A 51 -13.11 16.02 -22.91
N ARG A 52 -13.38 15.19 -23.94
CA ARG A 52 -13.17 15.40 -25.40
C ARG A 52 -11.76 15.40 -26.02
N HIS A 53 -11.51 14.46 -26.93
CA HIS A 53 -11.61 14.67 -28.39
C HIS A 53 -11.85 13.32 -29.08
#